data_AF-A0A7S3UNE4-F1
#
_entry.id   AF-A0A7S3UNE4-F1
#
_cell.length_a   1.000
_cell.length_b   1.000
_cell.length_c   1.000
_cell.angle_alpha   90.00
_cell.angle_beta   90.00
_cell.angle_gamma   90.00
#
_symmetry.space_group_name_H-M   'P 1'
#
loop_
_entity.id
_entity.type
_entity.pdbx_description
1 polymer ?
#
loop_
_entity_poly.entity_id
_entity_poly.type
_entity_poly.pdbx_seq_one_letter_code
_entity_poly.pdbx_strand_id
1 'polypeptide(L)'
;VFNFAEEHKAEFAGAVPGGEHSLRWTELHKGFQKQFEGQLESFLTSLGSDLPTLQAALQDDDDPSIQVMVDVMLAMMEYTKFVDAMLRILRQDAEDQIPAVEEVEVRS
;
A
#
# COMPACT_ATOMS: atom_id res chain seq x y z
N VAL A 1 3.62 -4.98 -1.82
CA VAL A 1 2.90 -4.13 -0.84
C VAL A 1 2.81 -4.80 0.52
N PHE A 2 2.15 -5.97 0.66
CA PHE A 2 2.03 -6.65 1.97
C PHE A 2 3.38 -6.96 2.65
N ASN A 3 4.37 -7.51 1.94
CA ASN A 3 5.71 -7.72 2.53
C ASN A 3 6.41 -6.42 2.96
N PHE A 4 6.26 -5.34 2.19
CA PHE A 4 6.86 -4.05 2.54
C PHE A 4 6.24 -3.48 3.83
N ALA A 5 4.91 -3.62 3.97
CA ALA A 5 4.21 -3.16 5.16
C ALA A 5 4.67 -3.91 6.41
N GLU A 6 4.77 -5.23 6.33
CA GLU A 6 5.30 -6.09 7.40
C GLU A 6 6.73 -5.73 7.81
N GLU A 7 7.62 -5.55 6.83
CA GLU A 7 9.04 -5.24 7.07
C GLU A 7 9.26 -3.90 7.76
N HIS A 8 8.36 -2.93 7.55
CA HIS A 8 8.53 -1.56 8.04
C HIS A 8 7.53 -1.16 9.13
N LYS A 9 6.66 -2.06 9.58
CA LYS A 9 5.58 -1.73 10.54
C LYS A 9 6.07 -1.13 11.86
N ALA A 10 7.26 -1.53 12.32
CA ALA A 10 7.86 -0.99 13.54
C ALA A 10 8.16 0.51 13.46
N GLU A 11 8.47 1.04 12.27
CA GLU A 11 8.75 2.46 12.03
C GLU A 11 7.47 3.33 12.13
N PHE A 12 6.30 2.69 12.10
CA PHE A 12 4.99 3.32 12.23
C PHE A 12 4.34 3.01 13.59
N ALA A 13 5.02 2.28 14.48
CA ALA A 13 4.50 1.94 15.80
C ALA A 13 4.36 3.21 16.67
N GLY A 14 3.20 3.39 17.30
CA GLY A 14 2.91 4.57 18.13
C GLY A 14 2.52 5.83 17.34
N ALA A 15 2.37 5.73 16.02
CA ALA A 15 1.87 6.79 15.17
C ALA A 15 0.42 7.19 15.50
N VAL A 16 0.16 8.50 15.50
CA VAL A 16 -1.20 9.06 15.61
C VAL A 16 -1.64 9.55 14.22
N PRO A 17 -2.83 9.18 13.73
CA PRO A 17 -3.35 9.69 12.46
C PRO A 17 -3.44 11.22 12.48
N GLY A 18 -2.89 11.87 11.45
CA GLY A 18 -2.87 13.33 11.35
C GLY A 18 -1.84 14.02 12.28
N GLY A 19 -0.96 13.25 12.94
CA GLY A 19 0.17 13.78 13.69
C GLY A 19 1.36 14.17 12.80
N GLU A 20 2.43 14.68 13.40
CA GLU A 20 3.68 14.92 12.68
C GLU A 20 4.33 13.59 12.27
N HIS A 21 4.75 13.50 11.01
CA HIS A 21 5.40 12.32 10.47
C HIS A 21 6.92 12.52 10.45
N SER A 22 7.66 11.47 10.81
CA SER A 22 9.12 11.52 10.77
C SER A 22 9.64 11.62 9.33
N LEU A 23 10.80 12.24 9.14
CA LEU A 23 11.49 12.27 7.84
C LEU A 23 11.72 10.86 7.27
N ARG A 24 11.89 9.87 8.16
CA ARG A 24 12.04 8.46 7.84
C ARG A 24 10.86 7.90 7.05
N TRP A 25 9.63 8.37 7.30
CA TRP A 25 8.45 7.91 6.56
C TRP A 25 8.46 8.37 5.11
N THR A 26 8.94 9.58 4.85
CA THR A 26 9.12 10.08 3.49
C THR A 26 10.19 9.28 2.74
N GLU A 27 11.26 8.86 3.43
CA GLU A 27 12.27 7.96 2.84
C GLU A 27 11.69 6.58 2.50
N LEU A 28 10.89 6.01 3.41
CA LEU A 28 10.22 4.72 3.19
C LEU A 28 9.23 4.81 2.03
N HIS A 29 8.48 5.89 1.94
CA HIS A 29 7.58 6.14 0.82
C HIS A 29 8.31 6.20 -0.53
N LYS A 30 9.45 6.90 -0.60
CA LYS A 30 10.31 6.89 -1.80
C LYS A 30 10.83 5.50 -2.14
N GLY A 31 11.22 4.72 -1.13
CA GLY A 31 11.64 3.33 -1.29
C GLY A 31 10.52 2.45 -1.86
N PHE A 32 9.30 2.63 -1.35
CA PHE A 32 8.10 1.96 -1.82
C PHE A 32 7.77 2.33 -3.27
N GLN A 33 7.77 3.62 -3.62
CA GLN A 33 7.56 4.10 -4.99
C GLN A 33 8.53 3.42 -5.96
N LYS A 34 9.83 3.43 -5.64
CA LYS A 34 10.84 2.80 -6.48
C LYS A 34 10.63 1.29 -6.65
N GLN A 35 10.23 0.59 -5.59
CA GLN A 35 9.94 -0.85 -5.67
C GLN A 35 8.72 -1.11 -6.55
N PHE A 36 7.66 -0.32 -6.40
CA PHE A 36 6.44 -0.44 -7.20
C PHE A 36 6.71 -0.15 -8.67
N GLU A 37 7.38 0.96 -8.98
CA GLU A 37 7.80 1.33 -10.34
C GLU A 37 8.65 0.23 -10.98
N GLY A 38 9.62 -0.33 -10.26
CA GLY A 38 10.46 -1.42 -10.77
C GLY A 38 9.68 -2.71 -11.03
N GLN A 39 8.66 -3.01 -10.23
CA GLN A 39 7.76 -4.15 -10.46
C GLN A 39 6.88 -3.93 -11.70
N LEU A 40 6.34 -2.72 -11.86
CA LEU A 40 5.55 -2.35 -13.04
C LEU A 40 6.38 -2.43 -14.31
N GLU A 41 7.60 -1.89 -14.30
CA GLU A 41 8.52 -1.95 -15.44
C GLU A 41 8.90 -3.40 -15.78
N SER A 42 9.20 -4.23 -14.76
CA SER A 42 9.49 -5.65 -14.95
C SER A 42 8.30 -6.40 -15.55
N PHE A 43 7.09 -6.09 -15.11
CA PHE A 43 5.86 -6.68 -15.65
C PHE A 43 5.66 -6.29 -17.11
N LEU A 44 5.77 -5.00 -17.47
CA LEU A 44 5.66 -4.54 -18.85
C LEU A 44 6.72 -5.18 -19.75
N THR A 45 7.96 -5.24 -19.27
CA THR A 45 9.07 -5.89 -19.99
C THR A 45 8.76 -7.37 -20.25
N SER A 46 8.17 -8.07 -19.28
CA SER A 46 7.78 -9.49 -19.44
C SER A 46 6.72 -9.70 -20.53
N LEU A 47 5.93 -8.66 -20.83
CA LEU A 47 4.94 -8.63 -21.90
C LEU A 47 5.52 -8.11 -23.23
N GLY A 48 6.82 -7.79 -23.28
CA GLY A 48 7.45 -7.18 -24.45
C GLY A 48 7.04 -5.72 -24.69
N SER A 49 6.60 -5.03 -23.63
CA SER A 49 6.15 -3.64 -23.66
C SER A 49 7.01 -2.77 -22.73
N ASP A 50 6.76 -1.47 -22.73
CA ASP A 50 7.42 -0.49 -21.86
C ASP A 50 6.42 0.57 -21.34
N LEU A 51 6.89 1.40 -20.40
CA LEU A 51 6.10 2.48 -19.80
C LEU A 51 5.57 3.49 -20.83
N PRO A 52 6.38 3.98 -21.80
CA PRO A 52 5.88 4.84 -22.87
C PRO A 52 4.75 4.21 -23.69
N THR A 53 4.86 2.93 -24.03
CA THR A 53 3.83 2.18 -24.77
C THR A 53 2.54 2.05 -23.96
N LEU A 54 2.66 1.75 -22.66
CA LEU A 54 1.50 1.75 -21.75
C LEU A 54 0.86 3.14 -21.70
N GLN A 55 1.66 4.20 -21.57
CA GLN A 55 1.15 5.58 -21.46
C GLN A 55 0.41 6.01 -22.73
N ALA A 56 0.93 5.67 -23.92
CA ALA A 56 0.25 5.93 -25.18
C ALA A 56 -1.07 5.15 -25.27
N ALA A 57 -1.08 3.87 -24.88
CA ALA A 57 -2.29 3.05 -24.88
C ALA A 57 -3.37 3.63 -23.94
N LEU A 58 -2.97 4.17 -22.77
CA LEU A 58 -3.89 4.79 -21.82
C LEU A 58 -4.45 6.14 -22.30
N GLN A 59 -3.77 6.84 -23.20
CA GLN A 59 -4.25 8.13 -23.73
C GLN A 59 -5.31 7.98 -24.82
N ASP A 60 -5.29 6.86 -25.54
CA ASP A 60 -6.23 6.56 -26.63
C ASP A 60 -7.44 5.73 -26.14
N ASP A 61 -7.51 5.40 -24.85
CA ASP A 61 -8.55 4.56 -24.26
C ASP A 61 -9.58 5.41 -23.47
N ASP A 62 -10.84 5.34 -23.91
CA ASP A 62 -11.97 6.03 -23.26
C ASP A 62 -12.68 5.14 -22.22
N ASP A 63 -12.16 3.94 -21.91
CA ASP A 63 -12.76 3.06 -20.90
C ASP A 63 -12.55 3.63 -19.48
N PRO A 64 -13.62 4.06 -18.79
CA PRO A 64 -13.52 4.63 -17.46
C PRO A 64 -12.99 3.63 -16.42
N SER A 65 -13.10 2.32 -16.67
CA SER A 65 -12.57 1.30 -15.75
C SER A 65 -11.04 1.27 -15.76
N ILE A 66 -10.41 1.56 -16.90
CA ILE A 66 -8.96 1.65 -17.05
C ILE A 66 -8.45 2.90 -16.33
N GLN A 67 -9.11 4.04 -16.53
CA GLN A 67 -8.78 5.28 -15.81
C GLN A 67 -8.86 5.09 -14.29
N VAL A 68 -9.93 4.45 -13.80
CA VAL A 68 -10.08 4.15 -12.36
C VAL A 68 -8.94 3.25 -11.88
N MET A 69 -8.56 2.21 -12.64
CA MET A 69 -7.45 1.34 -12.26
C MET A 69 -6.12 2.11 -12.19
N VAL A 70 -5.83 2.97 -13.17
CA VAL A 70 -4.63 3.82 -13.17
C VAL A 70 -4.64 4.78 -11.99
N ASP A 71 -5.76 5.45 -11.74
CA ASP A 71 -5.90 6.35 -10.60
C ASP A 71 -5.71 5.62 -9.26
N VAL A 72 -6.16 4.36 -9.14
CA VAL A 72 -5.89 3.52 -7.97
C VAL A 72 -4.40 3.20 -7.84
N MET A 73 -3.74 2.82 -8.94
CA MET A 73 -2.29 2.55 -8.93
C MET A 73 -1.48 3.81 -8.57
N LEU A 74 -1.85 4.98 -9.09
CA LEU A 74 -1.24 6.27 -8.75
C LEU A 74 -1.52 6.68 -7.31
N ALA A 75 -2.76 6.48 -6.84
CA ALA A 75 -3.14 6.75 -5.46
C ALA A 75 -2.37 5.87 -4.48
N MET A 76 -1.95 4.67 -4.85
CA MET A 76 -1.06 3.85 -4.02
C MET A 76 0.35 4.43 -3.88
N MET A 77 0.77 5.28 -4.81
CA MET A 77 2.04 6.02 -4.76
C MET A 77 1.92 7.38 -4.07
N GLU A 78 0.72 7.83 -3.70
CA GLU A 78 0.52 9.06 -2.96
C GLU A 78 0.94 8.91 -1.49
N TYR A 79 1.68 9.88 -0.96
CA TYR A 79 2.25 9.80 0.39
C TYR A 79 1.17 9.59 1.47
N THR A 80 0.10 10.39 1.42
CA THR A 80 -0.98 10.32 2.42
C THR A 80 -1.69 8.97 2.38
N LYS A 81 -1.92 8.43 1.18
CA LYS A 81 -2.58 7.12 0.99
C LYS A 81 -1.68 5.98 1.43
N PHE A 82 -0.38 6.09 1.15
CA PHE A 82 0.62 5.17 1.66
C PHE A 82 0.63 5.14 3.20
N VAL A 83 0.65 6.30 3.86
CA VAL A 83 0.60 6.38 5.33
C VAL A 83 -0.71 5.81 5.87
N ASP A 84 -1.85 6.18 5.29
CA ASP A 84 -3.16 5.66 5.71
C ASP A 84 -3.23 4.13 5.59
N ALA A 85 -2.67 3.56 4.52
CA ALA A 85 -2.60 2.11 4.32
C ALA A 85 -1.72 1.43 5.36
N MET A 86 -0.53 1.98 5.64
CA MET A 86 0.39 1.46 6.66
C MET A 86 -0.24 1.47 8.06
N LEU A 87 -0.91 2.56 8.43
CA LEU A 87 -1.60 2.68 9.71
C LEU A 87 -2.81 1.74 9.82
N ARG A 88 -3.52 1.51 8.71
CA ARG A 88 -4.63 0.55 8.68
C ARG A 88 -4.15 -0.88 8.88
N ILE A 89 -3.08 -1.29 8.20
CA ILE A 89 -2.48 -2.64 8.35
C ILE A 89 -2.06 -2.87 9.80
N LEU A 90 -1.39 -1.89 10.42
CA LEU A 90 -1.01 -1.95 11.83
C LEU A 90 -2.20 -2.14 12.80
N ARG A 91 -3.35 -1.54 12.49
CA ARG A 91 -4.56 -1.70 13.31
C ARG A 91 -5.21 -3.06 13.13
N GLN A 92 -5.26 -3.56 11.89
CA GLN A 92 -5.79 -4.89 11.61
C GLN A 92 -4.94 -5.97 12.30
N ASP A 93 -3.60 -5.85 12.25
CA ASP A 93 -2.68 -6.71 13.00
C ASP A 93 -2.92 -6.69 14.51
N ALA A 94 -3.30 -5.53 15.07
CA ALA A 94 -3.59 -5.38 16.49
C ALA A 94 -4.94 -5.99 16.88
N GLU A 95 -5.94 -5.89 16.01
CA GLU A 95 -7.27 -6.48 16.19
C GLU A 95 -7.22 -8.02 16.07
N ASP A 96 -6.44 -8.55 15.12
CA ASP A 96 -6.27 -10.00 14.90
C ASP A 96 -5.45 -10.70 16.00
N GLN A 97 -4.74 -9.94 16.85
CA GLN A 97 -3.98 -10.45 17.99
C GLN A 97 -4.76 -10.50 19.32
N ILE A 98 -6.03 -10.07 19.33
CA ILE A 98 -6.90 -10.23 20.51
C ILE A 98 -7.43 -11.66 20.53
N PRO A 99 -7.04 -12.53 21.49
CA PRO A 99 -7.58 -13.88 21.55
C PRO A 99 -9.09 -13.80 21.76
N ALA A 100 -9.84 -14.54 20.93
CA ALA A 100 -11.26 -14.80 21.16
C ALA A 100 -11.40 -15.29 22.60
N VAL A 101 -12.08 -14.49 23.43
CA VAL A 101 -12.31 -14.81 24.83
C VAL A 101 -13.10 -16.12 24.84
N GLU A 102 -12.48 -17.22 25.24
CA GLU A 102 -13.19 -18.47 25.51
C GLU A 102 -14.30 -18.14 26.52
N GLU A 103 -15.56 -18.24 26.09
CA GLU A 103 -16.69 -18.25 27.00
C GLU A 103 -16.48 -19.43 27.97
N VAL A 104 -15.99 -19.11 29.17
CA VAL A 104 -15.99 -20.05 30.29
C VAL A 104 -17.45 -20.27 30.66
N GLU A 105 -18.04 -21.32 30.09
CA GLU A 105 -19.36 -21.82 30.45
C GLU A 105 -19.28 -22.34 31.89
N VAL A 106 -19.53 -21.44 32.86
CA VAL A 106 -19.72 -21.79 34.27
C VAL A 106 -21.05 -22.53 34.37
N ARG A 107 -21.03 -23.85 34.12
CA ARG A 107 -22.12 -24.74 34.52
C ARG A 107 -22.03 -24.95 36.02
N SER A 108 -22.92 -24.29 36.77
CA SER A 108 -23.29 -24.65 38.15
C SER A 108 -24.50 -25.57 38.15
#